data_AF-A0A259J6N0-F1
#
_entry.id   AF-A0A259J6N0-F1
#
_cell.length_a   1.000
_cell.length_b   1.000
_cell.length_c   1.000
_cell.angle_alpha   90.00
_cell.angle_beta   90.00
_cell.angle_gamma   90.00
#
_symmetry.space_group_name_H-M   'P 1'
#
loop_
_entity.id
_entity.type
_entity.pdbx_description
1 polymer ?
#
loop_
_entity_poly.entity_id
_entity_poly.type
_entity_poly.pdbx_seq_one_letter_code
_entity_poly.pdbx_strand_id
1 'polypeptide(L)' 'MTYQDINVKPIETDSSFRMKAYRALKAAIMEMDIYSHSEEIRLEERQLSEKLGVSRTPIREAMTLLEQEGFVRSVP' A
#
# COMPACT_ATOMS: atom_id res chain seq x y z
N MET A 1 -9.36 -41.37 7.06
CA MET A 1 -8.50 -40.28 7.55
C MET A 1 -9.41 -39.17 8.06
N THR A 2 -9.48 -38.97 9.37
CA THR A 2 -10.29 -37.93 10.00
C THR A 2 -9.46 -36.64 10.08
N TYR A 3 -9.91 -35.59 9.42
CA TYR A 3 -9.36 -34.25 9.60
C TYR A 3 -10.00 -33.63 10.85
N GLN A 4 -9.19 -33.12 11.75
CA GLN A 4 -9.68 -32.36 12.90
C GLN A 4 -10.10 -30.97 12.44
N ASP A 5 -11.33 -30.57 12.77
CA ASP A 5 -11.79 -29.21 12.57
C ASP A 5 -10.99 -28.25 13.46
N ILE A 6 -10.33 -27.29 12.82
CA ILE A 6 -9.53 -26.28 13.50
C ILE A 6 -10.40 -25.05 13.72
N ASN A 7 -10.66 -24.71 14.99
CA ASN A 7 -11.43 -23.52 15.34
C ASN A 7 -10.56 -22.26 15.22
N VAL A 8 -10.57 -21.65 14.02
CA VAL A 8 -9.87 -20.40 13.73
C VAL A 8 -10.87 -19.27 13.53
N LYS A 9 -10.53 -18.07 14.02
CA LYS A 9 -11.27 -16.84 13.73
C LYS A 9 -10.64 -16.11 12.53
N PRO A 10 -11.43 -15.41 11.70
CA PRO A 10 -10.89 -14.57 10.63
C PRO A 10 -9.89 -13.54 11.18
N ILE A 11 -8.77 -13.34 10.47
CA ILE A 11 -7.79 -12.31 10.83
C ILE A 11 -8.35 -10.95 10.40
N GLU A 12 -8.40 -10.01 11.33
CA GLU A 12 -8.75 -8.62 11.03
C GLU A 12 -7.62 -7.95 10.23
N THR A 13 -7.87 -7.66 8.96
CA THR A 13 -6.86 -7.15 8.01
C THR A 13 -6.57 -5.66 8.15
N ASP A 14 -7.44 -4.90 8.82
CA ASP A 14 -7.35 -3.45 8.97
C ASP A 14 -6.19 -2.98 9.86
N SER A 15 -5.70 -3.85 10.74
CA SER A 15 -4.57 -3.56 11.61
C SER A 15 -3.20 -3.75 10.93
N SER A 16 -3.16 -4.37 9.75
CA SER A 16 -1.92 -4.70 9.06
C SER A 16 -1.16 -3.46 8.57
N PHE A 17 0.18 -3.48 8.69
CA PHE A 17 1.03 -2.41 8.17
C PHE A 17 0.84 -2.18 6.68
N ARG A 18 0.58 -3.24 5.91
CA ARG A 18 0.19 -3.15 4.50
C ARG A 18 -1.04 -2.26 4.31
N MET A 19 -2.13 -2.54 5.02
CA MET A 19 -3.38 -1.79 4.85
C MET A 19 -3.24 -0.34 5.32
N LYS A 20 -2.48 -0.11 6.40
CA LYS A 20 -2.15 1.25 6.87
C LYS A 20 -1.35 2.04 5.83
N ALA A 21 -0.30 1.42 5.26
CA ALA A 21 0.50 2.03 4.19
C ALA A 21 -0.37 2.33 2.96
N TYR A 22 -1.20 1.39 2.52
CA TYR A 22 -2.14 1.58 1.41
C TYR A 22 -3.07 2.77 1.65
N ARG A 23 -3.74 2.84 2.80
CA ARG A 23 -4.67 3.94 3.12
C ARG A 23 -3.95 5.29 3.13
N ALA A 24 -2.77 5.37 3.75
CA ALA A 24 -1.99 6.59 3.81
C ALA A 24 -1.53 7.06 2.43
N LEU A 25 -1.02 6.14 1.60
CA LEU A 25 -0.57 6.45 0.24
C LEU A 25 -1.75 6.84 -0.66
N LYS A 26 -2.88 6.14 -0.58
CA LYS A 26 -4.08 6.46 -1.36
C LYS A 26 -4.61 7.85 -1.03
N ALA A 27 -4.70 8.18 0.26
CA ALA A 27 -5.12 9.51 0.70
C ALA A 27 -4.19 10.60 0.14
N ALA A 28 -2.86 10.40 0.27
CA ALA A 28 -1.89 11.35 -0.27
C ALA A 28 -2.00 11.53 -1.79
N ILE A 29 -2.21 10.44 -2.55
CA ILE A 29 -2.40 10.52 -4.01
C ILE A 29 -3.70 11.27 -4.36
N MET A 30 -4.79 11.03 -3.63
CA MET A 30 -6.08 11.70 -3.86
C MET A 30 -6.08 13.19 -3.51
N GLU A 31 -5.20 13.60 -2.59
CA GLU A 31 -5.02 15.00 -2.18
C GLU A 31 -4.01 15.76 -3.05
N MET A 32 -3.28 15.09 -3.95
CA MET A 32 -2.34 15.75 -4.85
C MET A 32 -3.08 16.68 -5.81
N ASP A 33 -2.59 17.92 -5.93
CA ASP A 33 -3.02 18.86 -6.95
C ASP A 33 -2.40 18.46 -8.31
N ILE A 34 -3.03 17.49 -8.97
CA ILE A 34 -2.56 16.90 -10.24
C ILE A 34 -2.58 17.88 -11.43
N TYR A 35 -3.25 19.03 -11.32
CA TYR A 35 -3.26 20.05 -12.38
C TYR A 35 -2.17 21.09 -12.22
N SER A 36 -1.54 21.16 -11.04
CA SER A 36 -0.44 22.09 -10.76
C SER A 36 0.93 21.61 -11.25
N HIS A 37 1.05 20.35 -11.70
CA HIS A 37 2.31 19.75 -12.11
C HIS A 37 2.23 19.25 -13.56
N SER A 38 3.16 19.71 -14.41
CA SER A 38 3.32 19.24 -15.80
C SER A 38 4.11 17.93 -15.91
N GLU A 39 4.71 17.47 -14.81
CA GLU A 39 5.58 16.30 -14.75
C GLU A 39 4.95 15.15 -13.96
N GLU A 40 5.33 13.92 -14.28
CA GLU A 40 4.90 12.74 -13.53
C GLU A 40 5.50 12.74 -12.11
N ILE A 41 4.66 12.53 -11.09
CA ILE A 41 5.12 12.39 -9.71
C ILE A 41 5.67 10.99 -9.50
N ARG A 42 6.94 10.90 -9.10
CA ARG A 42 7.60 9.62 -8.77
C ARG A 42 7.49 9.31 -7.28
N LEU A 43 7.03 8.10 -6.98
CA LEU A 43 6.97 7.55 -5.63
C LEU A 43 8.14 6.58 -5.41
N GLU A 44 9.05 6.90 -4.49
CA GLU A 44 10.17 6.04 -4.14
C GLU A 44 9.93 5.25 -2.85
N GLU A 45 10.00 3.92 -2.94
CA GLU A 45 9.74 3.03 -1.79
C GLU A 45 10.61 3.33 -0.56
N ARG A 46 11.89 3.65 -0.76
CA ARG A 46 12.81 3.98 0.34
C ARG A 46 12.33 5.22 1.09
N GLN A 47 11.97 6.28 0.36
CA GLN A 47 11.51 7.53 0.95
C GLN A 47 10.16 7.33 1.66
N LEU A 48 9.26 6.57 1.06
CA LEU A 48 7.96 6.25 1.67
C LEU A 48 8.12 5.44 2.96
N SER A 49 9.05 4.49 2.98
CA SER A 49 9.37 3.70 4.17
C SER A 49 9.85 4.58 5.33
N GLU A 50 10.76 5.51 5.04
CA GLU A 50 11.29 6.47 6.02
C GLU A 50 10.19 7.41 6.54
N LYS A 51 9.35 7.96 5.64
CA LYS A 51 8.26 8.87 6.01
C LYS A 51 7.15 8.20 6.82
N LEU A 52 6.79 6.96 6.46
CA LEU A 52 5.70 6.23 7.10
C LEU A 52 6.14 5.38 8.30
N GLY A 53 7.44 5.32 8.59
CA GLY A 53 7.99 4.59 9.74
C GLY A 53 7.76 3.07 9.65
N VAL A 54 7.67 2.54 8.43
CA VAL A 54 7.44 1.10 8.16
C VAL A 54 8.54 0.56 7.23
N SER A 55 8.74 -0.75 7.22
CA SER A 55 9.71 -1.36 6.31
C SER A 55 9.24 -1.30 4.84
N ARG A 56 10.14 -1.60 3.90
CA ARG A 56 9.82 -1.58 2.45
C ARG A 56 8.80 -2.65 2.05
N THR A 57 8.70 -3.78 2.76
CA THR A 57 7.76 -4.86 2.44
C THR A 57 6.29 -4.40 2.43
N PRO A 58 5.72 -3.83 3.52
CA PRO A 58 4.35 -3.33 3.50
C PRO A 58 4.14 -2.16 2.54
N ILE A 59 5.18 -1.35 2.26
CA ILE A 59 5.13 -0.30 1.23
C ILE A 59 4.94 -0.92 -0.16
N ARG A 60 5.78 -1.89 -0.53
CA ARG A 60 5.69 -2.57 -1.83
C ARG A 60 4.35 -3.27 -2.00
N GLU A 61 3.87 -3.96 -0.97
CA GLU A 61 2.55 -4.61 -0.98
C GLU A 61 1.40 -3.59 -1.15
N ALA A 62 1.48 -2.43 -0.48
CA ALA A 62 0.53 -1.35 -0.66
C ALA A 62 0.59 -0.75 -2.08
N MET A 63 1.79 -0.57 -2.63
CA MET A 63 1.99 -0.10 -4.01
C MET A 63 1.40 -1.09 -5.03
N THR A 64 1.54 -2.40 -4.82
CA THR A 64 0.90 -3.42 -5.67
C THR A 64 -0.63 -3.29 -5.66
N LEU A 65 -1.25 -3.04 -4.50
CA LEU A 65 -2.70 -2.82 -4.43
C LEU A 65 -3.13 -1.53 -5.16
N LEU A 66 -2.37 -0.45 -4.97
CA LEU A 66 -2.62 0.82 -5.67
C LEU A 66 -2.45 0.68 -7.19
N GLU A 67 -1.49 -0.12 -7.64
CA GLU A 67 -1.27 -0.40 -9.06
C GLU A 67 -2.43 -1.21 -9.65
N GLN A 68 -2.92 -2.22 -8.94
CA GLN A 68 -4.11 -3.00 -9.36
C GLN A 68 -5.37 -2.13 -9.48
N GLU A 69 -5.48 -1.11 -8.65
CA GLU A 69 -6.58 -0.13 -8.70
C GLU A 69 -6.35 1.01 -9.69
N GLY A 70 -5.17 1.08 -10.31
CA GLY A 70 -4.83 2.09 -11.32
C GLY A 70 -4.39 3.45 -10.76
N PHE A 71 -4.05 3.55 -9.46
CA PHE A 71 -3.55 4.79 -8.86
C PHE A 71 -2.07 5.05 -9.16
N VAL A 72 -1.28 4.01 -9.41
CA VAL A 72 0.15 4.10 -9.71
C VAL A 72 0.52 3.09 -10.80
N ARG A 73 1.70 3.24 -11.39
CA ARG A 73 2.31 2.25 -12.29
C ARG A 73 3.79 2.08 -11.96
N SER A 74 4.29 0.87 -12.09
CA SER A 74 5.73 0.60 -12.01
C SER A 74 6.43 1.10 -13.28
N VAL A 75 7.59 1.73 -13.11
CA VAL A 75 8.47 2.16 -14.21
C VAL A 75 9.84 1.46 -14.07
N PRO A 76 10.47 1.01 -15.18
CA PRO A 76 11.80 0.41 -15.16
C PRO A 76 12.91 1.36 -14.69
#